data_AF-A0A9Q3JES2-F1
#
_entry.id   AF-A0A9Q3JES2-F1
#
_cell.length_a   1.000
_cell.length_b   1.000
_cell.length_c   1.000
_cell.angle_alpha   90.00
_cell.angle_beta   90.00
_cell.angle_gamma   90.00
#
_symmetry.space_group_name_H-M   'P 1'
#
loop_
_entity.id
_entity.type
_entity.pdbx_description
1 polymer ?
#
loop_
_entity_poly.entity_id
_entity_poly.type
_entity_poly.pdbx_seq_one_letter_code
_entity_poly.pdbx_strand_id
1 'polypeptide(L)'
;MIIEIENPTFSLVSLQIYSLGALSNHKYGRLHLPNTKMSDKDLKDNSNIPILNGTNYSEWYRRTRIYLRSKDLLDVSLNSIPPEATPAIVNKWKKTRCDAVSFISSKIDPSVFIEVVDDETMKDAHLLWEKINEQYASKTAINRGRVVMNWVSISYKGNTITRRHCLSKHKNSS
;
A
#
# COMPACT_ATOMS: atom_id res chain seq x y z
N MET A 1 -56.96 -3.32 15.70
CA MET A 1 -56.12 -4.54 15.59
C MET A 1 -54.86 -4.11 14.85
N ILE A 2 -53.83 -3.74 15.62
CA ILE A 2 -52.59 -3.13 15.14
C ILE A 2 -51.51 -4.22 15.22
N ILE A 3 -50.75 -4.44 14.16
CA ILE A 3 -49.58 -5.33 14.16
C ILE A 3 -48.35 -4.44 14.21
N GLU A 4 -47.58 -4.60 15.27
CA GLU A 4 -46.37 -3.85 15.61
C GLU A 4 -45.18 -4.23 14.71
N ILE A 5 -44.38 -3.22 14.39
CA ILE A 5 -43.06 -3.34 13.75
C ILE A 5 -42.04 -3.25 14.88
N GLU A 6 -41.30 -4.32 15.16
CA GLU A 6 -40.19 -4.30 16.11
C GLU A 6 -38.85 -4.04 15.42
N ASN A 7 -38.20 -2.94 15.84
CA ASN A 7 -36.76 -2.71 15.77
C ASN A 7 -36.16 -2.90 17.18
N PRO A 8 -34.93 -3.41 17.31
CA PRO A 8 -34.07 -3.02 18.43
C PRO A 8 -32.67 -2.57 17.93
N THR A 9 -32.37 -1.27 17.98
CA THR A 9 -31.70 -0.51 19.07
C THR A 9 -30.16 -0.54 19.04
N PHE A 10 -29.61 0.60 18.62
CA PHE A 10 -28.26 1.09 18.89
C PHE A 10 -28.05 1.32 20.40
N SER A 11 -26.85 1.05 20.92
CA SER A 11 -26.38 1.52 22.22
C SER A 11 -24.99 2.15 22.07
N LEU A 12 -24.84 3.39 22.58
CA LEU A 12 -23.62 4.19 22.62
C LEU A 12 -23.15 4.33 24.09
N VAL A 13 -21.91 4.84 24.27
CA VAL A 13 -21.29 5.36 25.52
C VAL A 13 -20.51 4.27 26.31
N SER A 14 -19.21 4.34 26.63
CA SER A 14 -18.21 5.42 26.65
C SER A 14 -16.76 4.89 26.74
N LEU A 15 -15.82 5.71 26.25
CA LEU A 15 -14.40 5.73 26.58
C LEU A 15 -14.13 5.87 28.09
N GLN A 16 -13.15 5.15 28.67
CA GLN A 16 -11.94 5.70 29.34
C GLN A 16 -11.17 4.67 30.24
N ILE A 17 -9.86 4.46 29.91
CA ILE A 17 -8.62 4.53 30.74
C ILE A 17 -8.42 3.51 31.91
N TYR A 18 -7.33 2.74 32.05
CA TYR A 18 -5.94 3.04 32.53
C TYR A 18 -4.97 1.90 32.08
N SER A 19 -3.87 2.14 31.34
CA SER A 19 -2.51 2.58 31.71
C SER A 19 -1.59 1.56 32.44
N LEU A 20 -0.50 1.18 31.73
CA LEU A 20 0.89 0.88 32.19
C LEU A 20 1.18 -0.31 33.13
N GLY A 21 1.95 -1.29 32.63
CA GLY A 21 2.92 -2.04 33.46
C GLY A 21 3.12 -3.54 33.21
N ALA A 22 3.99 -3.88 32.24
CA ALA A 22 4.94 -5.01 32.23
C ALA A 22 4.49 -6.51 32.21
N LEU A 23 4.96 -7.18 31.14
CA LEU A 23 5.50 -8.55 31.04
C LEU A 23 4.56 -9.76 31.17
N SER A 24 4.31 -10.43 30.03
CA SER A 24 4.92 -11.73 29.68
C SER A 24 4.02 -12.53 28.72
N ASN A 25 4.61 -12.91 27.60
CA ASN A 25 4.20 -13.91 26.60
C ASN A 25 3.03 -14.84 26.97
N HIS A 26 1.91 -14.77 26.24
CA HIS A 26 1.33 -15.96 25.61
C HIS A 26 0.19 -15.65 24.62
N LYS A 27 0.29 -16.24 23.42
CA LYS A 27 -0.81 -16.71 22.57
C LYS A 27 -1.77 -15.67 21.98
N TYR A 28 -1.31 -14.97 20.95
CA TYR A 28 -2.13 -14.82 19.74
C TYR A 28 -1.53 -15.68 18.64
N GLY A 29 -2.36 -16.59 18.12
CA GLY A 29 -1.96 -17.67 17.23
C GLY A 29 -1.29 -17.16 15.97
N ARG A 30 -0.09 -17.69 15.73
CA ARG A 30 0.57 -17.73 14.43
C ARG A 30 -0.40 -18.38 13.44
N LEU A 31 -1.05 -17.59 12.59
CA LEU A 31 -1.64 -18.10 11.37
C LEU A 31 -0.52 -18.84 10.63
N HIS A 32 -0.66 -20.16 10.53
CA HIS A 32 0.23 -20.98 9.73
C HIS A 32 0.02 -20.60 8.26
N LEU A 33 0.81 -19.62 7.79
CA LEU A 33 1.11 -19.53 6.37
C LEU A 33 1.75 -20.84 5.93
N PRO A 34 1.39 -21.40 4.76
CA PRO A 34 2.09 -22.55 4.22
C PRO A 34 3.57 -22.20 4.13
N ASN A 35 4.41 -23.03 4.75
CA ASN A 35 5.85 -22.87 4.84
C ASN A 35 6.47 -23.08 3.45
N THR A 36 6.27 -22.13 2.55
CA THR A 36 7.01 -21.99 1.32
C THR A 36 8.34 -21.36 1.75
N LYS A 37 9.41 -22.16 1.76
CA LYS A 37 10.76 -21.62 1.96
C LYS A 37 11.00 -20.58 0.87
N MET A 38 10.82 -19.30 1.21
CA MET A 38 11.24 -18.18 0.38
C MET A 38 12.73 -18.35 0.16
N SER A 39 13.18 -18.38 -1.10
CA SER A 39 14.60 -18.58 -1.36
C SER A 39 15.40 -17.39 -0.81
N ASP A 40 16.64 -17.60 -0.39
CA ASP A 40 17.49 -16.52 0.13
C ASP A 40 17.65 -15.35 -0.86
N LYS A 41 17.48 -15.63 -2.17
CA LYS A 41 17.41 -14.62 -3.23
C LYS A 41 16.14 -13.76 -3.14
N ASP A 42 14.99 -14.36 -2.86
CA ASP A 42 13.71 -13.66 -2.73
C ASP A 42 13.67 -12.74 -1.52
N LEU A 43 14.31 -13.15 -0.41
CA LEU A 43 14.45 -12.33 0.79
C LEU A 43 15.31 -11.08 0.53
N LYS A 44 16.39 -11.23 -0.23
CA LYS A 44 17.26 -10.11 -0.62
C LYS A 44 16.58 -9.17 -1.59
N ASP A 45 15.87 -9.69 -2.59
CA ASP A 45 15.15 -8.87 -3.57
C ASP A 45 13.97 -8.10 -2.95
N ASN A 46 13.30 -8.68 -1.94
CA ASN A 46 12.18 -8.05 -1.25
C ASN A 46 12.61 -7.00 -0.20
N SER A 47 13.85 -7.06 0.30
CA SER A 47 14.36 -6.12 1.31
C SER A 47 14.40 -4.67 0.82
N ASN A 48 14.49 -4.47 -0.50
CA ASN A 48 14.65 -3.17 -1.13
C ASN A 48 13.30 -2.48 -1.44
N ILE A 49 12.16 -3.09 -1.06
CA ILE A 49 10.83 -2.54 -1.27
C ILE A 49 10.35 -1.91 0.04
N PRO A 50 10.12 -0.58 0.08
CA PRO A 50 9.72 0.11 1.29
C PRO A 50 8.31 -0.32 1.71
N ILE A 51 7.97 -0.09 2.98
CA ILE A 51 6.59 -0.24 3.47
C ILE A 51 5.79 1.00 3.07
N LEU A 52 4.62 0.83 2.44
CA LEU A 52 3.74 1.95 2.10
C LEU A 52 3.20 2.59 3.39
N ASN A 53 3.48 3.86 3.61
CA ASN A 53 3.07 4.60 4.81
C ASN A 53 2.26 5.87 4.48
N GLY A 54 1.71 5.93 3.26
CA GLY A 54 0.93 7.05 2.74
C GLY A 54 1.72 8.25 2.22
N THR A 55 3.00 8.40 2.55
CA THR A 55 3.84 9.50 2.05
C THR A 55 4.78 9.08 0.92
N ASN A 56 5.12 7.80 0.85
CA ASN A 56 6.11 7.24 -0.07
C ASN A 56 5.51 6.49 -1.27
N TYR A 57 4.22 6.70 -1.58
CA TYR A 57 3.50 5.96 -2.62
C TYR A 57 4.26 5.89 -3.96
N SER A 58 4.87 6.99 -4.41
CA SER A 58 5.55 7.01 -5.71
C SER A 58 6.78 6.09 -5.76
N GLU A 59 7.51 5.94 -4.66
CA GLU A 59 8.64 5.02 -4.58
C GLU A 59 8.16 3.58 -4.39
N TRP A 60 7.22 3.38 -3.46
CA TRP A 60 6.59 2.08 -3.22
C TRP A 60 6.02 1.49 -4.51
N TYR A 61 5.20 2.26 -5.24
CA TYR A 61 4.54 1.82 -6.47
C TYR A 61 5.55 1.29 -7.50
N ARG A 62 6.64 2.04 -7.75
CA ARG A 62 7.65 1.63 -8.73
C ARG A 62 8.34 0.33 -8.33
N ARG A 63 8.76 0.22 -7.07
CA ARG A 63 9.53 -0.94 -6.57
C ARG A 63 8.65 -2.19 -6.47
N THR A 64 7.45 -2.05 -5.91
CA THR A 64 6.45 -3.12 -5.83
C THR A 64 6.06 -3.63 -7.21
N ARG A 65 5.82 -2.73 -8.19
CA ARG A 65 5.49 -3.11 -9.56
C ARG A 65 6.61 -3.91 -10.25
N ILE A 66 7.87 -3.53 -10.05
CA ILE A 66 9.02 -4.26 -10.58
C ILE A 66 9.08 -5.67 -10.00
N TYR A 67 8.87 -5.81 -8.69
CA TYR A 67 8.87 -7.11 -8.01
C TYR A 67 7.71 -8.00 -8.46
N LEU A 68 6.49 -7.46 -8.51
CA LEU A 68 5.34 -8.23 -8.99
C LEU A 68 5.58 -8.73 -10.41
N ARG A 69 6.25 -7.93 -11.26
CA ARG A 69 6.61 -8.35 -12.62
C ARG A 69 7.66 -9.46 -12.64
N SER A 70 8.67 -9.41 -11.76
CA SER A 70 9.69 -10.47 -11.71
C SER A 70 9.18 -11.80 -11.15
N LYS A 71 8.01 -11.78 -10.50
CA LYS A 71 7.34 -12.95 -9.93
C LYS A 71 6.11 -13.43 -10.71
N ASP A 72 5.86 -12.87 -11.90
CA ASP A 72 4.66 -13.15 -12.71
C ASP A 72 3.34 -12.90 -11.94
N LEU A 73 3.36 -11.98 -10.97
CA LEU A 73 2.21 -11.58 -10.16
C LEU A 73 1.55 -10.30 -10.69
N LEU A 74 2.25 -9.54 -11.54
CA LEU A 74 1.79 -8.22 -11.97
C LEU A 74 0.45 -8.27 -12.72
N ASP A 75 0.28 -9.25 -13.61
CA ASP A 75 -0.89 -9.30 -14.49
C ASP A 75 -2.18 -9.51 -13.70
N VAL A 76 -2.14 -10.37 -12.67
CA VAL A 76 -3.29 -10.63 -11.80
C VAL A 76 -3.60 -9.48 -10.83
N SER A 77 -2.65 -8.57 -10.61
CA SER A 77 -2.85 -7.35 -9.82
C SER A 77 -3.36 -6.18 -10.66
N LEU A 78 -3.17 -6.20 -11.98
CA LEU A 78 -3.60 -5.13 -12.88
C LEU A 78 -4.89 -5.44 -13.61
N ASN A 79 -5.23 -6.72 -13.77
CA ASN A 79 -6.40 -7.15 -14.55
C ASN A 79 -7.37 -8.02 -13.75
N SER A 80 -8.66 -7.84 -14.03
CA SER A 80 -9.71 -8.78 -13.64
C SER A 80 -9.59 -10.09 -14.41
N ILE A 81 -10.12 -11.20 -13.85
CA ILE A 81 -10.17 -12.48 -14.56
C ILE A 81 -11.03 -12.28 -15.83
N PRO A 82 -10.54 -12.66 -17.03
CA PRO A 82 -11.34 -12.57 -18.24
C PRO A 82 -12.63 -13.39 -18.12
N PRO A 83 -13.79 -12.87 -18.57
CA PRO A 83 -15.06 -13.57 -18.45
C PRO A 83 -15.11 -14.90 -19.22
N GLU A 84 -14.30 -15.02 -20.28
CA GLU A 84 -14.19 -16.22 -21.13
C GLU A 84 -13.02 -17.14 -20.72
N ALA A 85 -12.45 -16.96 -19.53
CA ALA A 85 -11.31 -17.75 -19.08
C ALA A 85 -11.70 -19.22 -18.84
N THR A 86 -10.85 -20.14 -19.29
CA THR A 86 -11.02 -21.56 -19.01
C THR A 86 -10.87 -21.85 -17.50
N PRO A 87 -11.50 -22.91 -16.96
CA PRO A 87 -11.41 -23.24 -15.52
C PRO A 87 -9.95 -23.41 -15.03
N ALA A 88 -9.05 -23.89 -15.90
CA ALA A 88 -7.63 -24.02 -15.58
C ALA A 88 -6.96 -22.64 -15.38
N ILE A 89 -7.30 -21.64 -16.21
CA ILE A 89 -6.80 -20.27 -16.07
C ILE A 89 -7.35 -19.65 -14.79
N VAL A 90 -8.65 -19.80 -14.54
CA VAL A 90 -9.31 -19.29 -13.32
C VAL A 90 -8.62 -19.82 -12.06
N ASN A 91 -8.36 -21.13 -12.00
CA ASN A 91 -7.72 -21.75 -10.84
C ASN A 91 -6.26 -21.31 -10.66
N LYS A 92 -5.51 -21.18 -11.77
CA LYS A 92 -4.15 -20.61 -11.73
C LYS A 92 -4.18 -19.19 -11.18
N TRP A 93 -5.06 -18.35 -11.70
CA TRP A 93 -5.20 -16.95 -11.30
C TRP A 93 -5.62 -16.81 -9.84
N LYS A 94 -6.51 -17.65 -9.32
CA LYS A 94 -6.89 -17.65 -7.90
C LYS A 94 -5.68 -17.79 -6.99
N LYS A 95 -4.80 -18.77 -7.26
CA LYS A 95 -3.59 -18.98 -6.46
C LYS A 95 -2.64 -17.78 -6.57
N THR A 96 -2.34 -17.36 -7.81
CA THR A 96 -1.44 -16.22 -8.08
C THR A 96 -1.95 -14.92 -7.46
N ARG A 97 -3.28 -14.72 -7.39
CA ARG A 97 -3.91 -13.58 -6.70
C ARG A 97 -3.70 -13.62 -5.20
N CYS A 98 -3.89 -14.78 -4.56
CA CYS A 98 -3.60 -14.92 -3.14
C CYS A 98 -2.13 -14.61 -2.82
N ASP A 99 -1.20 -15.07 -3.66
CA ASP A 99 0.23 -14.79 -3.51
C ASP A 99 0.51 -13.28 -3.65
N ALA A 100 -0.13 -12.60 -4.61
CA ALA A 100 -0.01 -11.16 -4.81
C ALA A 100 -0.61 -10.36 -3.64
N VAL A 101 -1.79 -10.73 -3.13
CA VAL A 101 -2.39 -10.10 -1.94
C VAL A 101 -1.47 -10.26 -0.74
N SER A 102 -1.01 -11.48 -0.46
CA SER A 102 -0.12 -11.76 0.66
C SER A 102 1.14 -10.89 0.61
N PHE A 103 1.73 -10.78 -0.58
CA PHE A 103 2.89 -9.93 -0.80
C PHE A 103 2.59 -8.43 -0.59
N ILE A 104 1.56 -7.90 -1.26
CA ILE A 104 1.19 -6.47 -1.16
C ILE A 104 0.89 -6.11 0.29
N SER A 105 0.09 -6.93 0.98
CA SER A 105 -0.26 -6.77 2.39
C SER A 105 0.96 -6.79 3.32
N SER A 106 2.01 -7.55 2.98
CA SER A 106 3.27 -7.54 3.75
C SER A 106 4.08 -6.25 3.57
N LYS A 107 3.73 -5.43 2.58
CA LYS A 107 4.43 -4.20 2.18
C LYS A 107 3.61 -2.93 2.36
N ILE A 108 2.59 -2.98 3.20
CA ILE A 108 1.82 -1.81 3.62
C ILE A 108 1.87 -1.69 5.15
N ASP A 109 1.90 -0.45 5.62
CA ASP A 109 1.89 -0.13 7.04
C ASP A 109 0.52 -0.50 7.65
N PRO A 110 0.42 -0.86 8.96
CA PRO A 110 -0.85 -1.17 9.60
C PRO A 110 -1.93 -0.08 9.44
N SER A 111 -1.53 1.20 9.43
CA SER A 111 -2.48 2.31 9.20
C SER A 111 -3.09 2.24 7.81
N VAL A 112 -2.27 1.99 6.79
CA VAL A 112 -2.70 1.81 5.41
C VAL A 112 -3.53 0.53 5.26
N PHE A 113 -3.13 -0.55 5.93
CA PHE A 113 -3.83 -1.83 5.89
C PHE A 113 -5.30 -1.69 6.29
N ILE A 114 -5.58 -0.99 7.39
CA ILE A 114 -6.95 -0.76 7.88
C ILE A 114 -7.79 0.01 6.86
N GLU A 115 -7.19 0.93 6.09
CA GLU A 115 -7.90 1.74 5.11
C GLU A 115 -8.23 0.99 3.81
N VAL A 116 -7.35 0.08 3.39
CA VAL A 116 -7.42 -0.54 2.06
C VAL A 116 -7.82 -2.01 2.08
N VAL A 117 -7.61 -2.74 3.17
CA VAL A 117 -7.91 -4.18 3.24
C VAL A 117 -9.27 -4.41 3.90
N ASP A 118 -10.14 -5.11 3.19
CA ASP A 118 -11.49 -5.54 3.58
C ASP A 118 -11.79 -6.96 3.06
N ASP A 119 -13.00 -7.44 3.29
CA ASP A 119 -13.40 -8.82 2.93
C ASP A 119 -13.34 -9.13 1.43
N GLU A 120 -13.37 -8.10 0.57
CA GLU A 120 -13.34 -8.23 -0.88
C GLU A 120 -11.90 -8.12 -1.41
N THR A 121 -11.19 -7.07 -1.03
CA THR A 121 -9.80 -6.79 -1.43
C THR A 121 -8.80 -7.82 -0.89
N MET A 122 -9.10 -8.47 0.25
CA MET A 122 -8.27 -9.58 0.74
C MET A 122 -8.31 -10.81 -0.18
N LYS A 123 -9.34 -10.95 -1.02
CA LYS A 123 -9.49 -12.11 -1.93
C LYS A 123 -9.07 -11.79 -3.36
N ASP A 124 -8.95 -10.52 -3.71
CA ASP A 124 -8.65 -10.08 -5.06
C ASP A 124 -7.54 -9.04 -5.09
N ALA A 125 -6.38 -9.45 -5.62
CA ALA A 125 -5.21 -8.59 -5.79
C ALA A 125 -5.50 -7.39 -6.69
N HIS A 126 -6.39 -7.53 -7.68
CA HIS A 126 -6.80 -6.42 -8.53
C HIS A 126 -7.48 -5.33 -7.72
N LEU A 127 -8.51 -5.70 -6.95
CA LEU A 127 -9.29 -4.76 -6.15
C LEU A 127 -8.42 -4.08 -5.09
N LEU A 128 -7.53 -4.84 -4.44
CA LEU A 128 -6.58 -4.27 -3.48
C LEU A 128 -5.63 -3.25 -4.14
N TRP A 129 -5.06 -3.61 -5.29
CA TRP A 129 -4.14 -2.73 -6.04
C TRP A 129 -4.84 -1.46 -6.52
N GLU A 130 -6.05 -1.59 -7.06
CA GLU A 130 -6.90 -0.49 -7.50
C GLU A 130 -7.21 0.47 -6.35
N LYS A 131 -7.72 -0.03 -5.23
CA LYS A 131 -8.05 0.78 -4.05
C LYS A 131 -6.84 1.53 -3.49
N ILE A 132 -5.67 0.88 -3.43
CA ILE A 132 -4.41 1.54 -3.03
C ILE A 132 -4.07 2.68 -4.00
N ASN A 133 -4.22 2.45 -5.32
CA ASN A 133 -3.93 3.49 -6.31
C ASN A 133 -4.93 4.65 -6.21
N GLU A 134 -6.22 4.38 -6.08
CA GLU A 134 -7.23 5.42 -5.94
C GLU A 134 -6.98 6.31 -4.74
N GLN A 135 -6.65 5.72 -3.59
CA GLN A 135 -6.43 6.49 -2.36
C GLN A 135 -5.10 7.25 -2.35
N TYR A 136 -4.02 6.62 -2.83
CA TYR A 136 -2.67 7.15 -2.64
C TYR A 136 -2.10 7.81 -3.90
N ALA A 137 -2.49 7.38 -5.10
CA ALA A 137 -2.11 8.08 -6.34
C ALA A 137 -2.79 9.46 -6.43
N SER A 138 -4.05 9.57 -6.02
CA SER A 138 -4.78 10.85 -5.97
C SER A 138 -4.14 11.82 -4.97
N LYS A 139 -3.79 11.34 -3.77
CA LYS A 139 -2.97 12.08 -2.80
C LYS A 139 -1.61 12.44 -3.37
N THR A 140 -1.07 11.71 -4.34
CA THR A 140 0.22 12.03 -4.96
C THR A 140 0.17 13.29 -5.82
N ALA A 141 -0.91 13.57 -6.55
CA ALA A 141 -1.06 14.82 -7.29
C ALA A 141 -1.13 16.02 -6.34
N ILE A 142 -1.88 15.87 -5.24
CA ILE A 142 -1.93 16.86 -4.14
C ILE A 142 -0.56 16.97 -3.45
N ASN A 143 0.16 15.87 -3.24
CA ASN A 143 1.49 15.86 -2.63
C ASN A 143 2.52 16.50 -3.57
N ARG A 144 2.43 16.29 -4.89
CA ARG A 144 3.22 17.01 -5.90
C ARG A 144 2.90 18.50 -5.86
N GLY A 145 1.61 18.85 -5.76
CA GLY A 145 1.16 20.22 -5.52
C GLY A 145 1.79 20.82 -4.27
N ARG A 146 1.79 20.10 -3.14
CA ARG A 146 2.43 20.52 -1.89
C ARG A 146 3.95 20.67 -2.02
N VAL A 147 4.63 19.78 -2.74
CA VAL A 147 6.07 19.89 -3.01
C VAL A 147 6.36 21.12 -3.88
N VAL A 148 5.57 21.38 -4.91
CA VAL A 148 5.69 22.58 -5.76
C VAL A 148 5.38 23.84 -4.97
N MET A 149 4.33 23.84 -4.16
CA MET A 149 3.97 24.98 -3.30
C MET A 149 5.04 25.24 -2.24
N ASN A 150 5.61 24.20 -1.63
CA ASN A 150 6.77 24.32 -0.74
C ASN A 150 8.01 24.83 -1.46
N TRP A 151 8.21 24.43 -2.71
CA TRP A 151 9.32 24.92 -3.53
C TRP A 151 9.18 26.40 -3.90
N VAL A 152 7.95 26.83 -4.21
CA VAL A 152 7.63 28.24 -4.50
C VAL A 152 7.63 29.10 -3.23
N SER A 153 7.24 28.52 -2.08
CA SER A 153 7.25 29.20 -0.78
C SER A 153 8.63 29.32 -0.15
N ILE A 154 9.63 28.56 -0.65
CA ILE A 154 11.05 28.90 -0.53
C ILE A 154 11.31 30.12 -1.43
N SER A 155 10.73 31.26 -1.08
CA SER A 155 11.02 32.56 -1.67
C SER A 155 12.26 33.15 -1.00
N TYR A 156 13.03 33.88 -1.80
CA TYR A 156 14.31 34.50 -1.44
C TYR A 156 14.17 35.39 -0.19
N LYS A 157 14.64 34.91 0.97
CA LYS A 157 14.99 35.79 2.09
C LYS A 157 16.33 36.42 1.75
N GLY A 158 16.34 37.75 1.68
CA GLY A 158 17.50 38.56 1.31
C GLY A 158 18.83 37.99 1.83
N ASN A 159 19.74 37.80 0.88
CA ASN A 159 21.17 37.52 1.02
C ASN A 159 21.70 36.12 1.36
N THR A 160 20.92 35.05 1.39
CA THR A 160 21.51 33.69 1.31
C THR A 160 20.63 32.69 0.54
N ILE A 161 20.81 32.63 -0.79
CA ILE A 161 20.49 31.42 -1.54
C ILE A 161 21.62 30.40 -1.28
N THR A 162 21.38 29.43 -0.42
CA THR A 162 22.13 28.16 -0.44
C THR A 162 21.43 27.19 -1.38
N ARG A 163 21.47 27.48 -2.68
CA ARG A 163 21.07 26.55 -3.74
C ARG A 163 22.34 26.14 -4.47
N ARG A 164 22.80 24.93 -4.17
CA ARG A 164 23.88 24.26 -4.89
C ARG A 164 23.60 24.34 -6.39
N HIS A 165 24.40 25.18 -7.05
CA HIS A 165 25.19 24.86 -8.23
C HIS A 165 24.64 23.71 -9.09
N CYS A 166 23.79 24.02 -10.06
CA CYS A 166 23.71 23.34 -11.35
C CYS A 166 22.89 24.23 -12.29
N LEU A 167 23.45 24.51 -13.49
CA LEU A 167 22.89 25.26 -14.62
C LEU A 167 23.24 26.76 -14.72
N SER A 168 24.53 27.07 -14.77
CA SER A 168 25.16 27.89 -15.84
C SER A 168 26.68 27.70 -15.68
N LYS A 169 27.49 27.40 -16.69
CA LYS A 169 27.68 28.18 -17.91
C LYS A 169 28.13 27.27 -19.06
N HIS A 170 27.39 27.29 -20.16
CA HIS A 170 27.98 27.09 -21.48
C HIS A 170 27.85 28.42 -22.22
N LYS A 171 28.77 29.34 -21.96
CA LYS A 171 29.12 30.44 -22.86
C LYS A 171 30.60 30.81 -22.65
N ASN A 172 31.37 30.53 -23.70
CA ASN A 172 32.58 31.22 -24.21
C ASN A 172 33.97 30.82 -23.66
N SER A 173 34.70 30.09 -24.52
CA SER A 173 36.15 30.20 -24.83
C SER A 173 36.39 29.32 -26.06
N SER A 174 36.93 29.73 -27.20
CA SER A 174 37.72 30.90 -27.62
C SER A 174 37.43 31.23 -29.08
#